data_AF-A0A7H1QD22-F1
#
_entry.id   AF-A0A7H1QD22-F1
#
_cell.length_a   1.000
_cell.length_b   1.000
_cell.length_c   1.000
_cell.angle_alpha   90.00
_cell.angle_beta   90.00
_cell.angle_gamma   90.00
#
_symmetry.space_group_name_H-M   'P 1'
#
loop_
_entity.id
_entity.type
_entity.pdbx_description
1 polymer ?
#
loop_
_entity_poly.entity_id
_entity_poly.type
_entity_poly.pdbx_seq_one_letter_code
_entity_poly.pdbx_strand_id
1 'polypeptide(L)'
;MTQLTIPAVAERAGVNATTIYRRWGTLQALLAEVAALRGSAAPPSSSGDLRTDLEAYAIRTLADLTRPGGIAFFLAEVSPDIDERRSGLRECLRRATAGLDTILEASRDRGETPPPLERLLDQIVAPLYFRTVFSVPDTDETYARALVADLFSGTWKSAVTSH
;
A
#
# COMPACT_ATOMS: atom_id res chain seq x y z
N MET A 1 12.58 8.62 -18.15
CA MET A 1 11.52 8.31 -17.17
C MET A 1 10.36 9.26 -17.44
N THR A 2 9.22 8.75 -17.91
CA THR A 2 8.05 9.59 -18.19
C THR A 2 7.37 9.95 -16.88
N GLN A 3 7.41 11.23 -16.51
CA GLN A 3 6.73 11.74 -15.32
C GLN A 3 5.22 11.54 -15.46
N LEU A 4 4.57 11.03 -14.42
CA LEU A 4 3.11 10.86 -14.41
C LEU A 4 2.46 12.25 -14.31
N THR A 5 1.81 12.69 -15.37
CA THR A 5 1.14 14.01 -15.46
C THR A 5 -0.19 13.88 -16.18
N ILE A 6 -1.13 14.81 -15.97
CA ILE A 6 -2.41 14.83 -16.72
C ILE A 6 -2.19 14.83 -18.24
N PRO A 7 -1.30 15.67 -18.82
CA PRO A 7 -1.01 15.62 -20.25
C PRO A 7 -0.52 14.25 -20.73
N ALA A 8 0.38 13.60 -19.99
CA ALA A 8 0.88 12.27 -20.34
C ALA A 8 -0.20 11.18 -20.27
N VAL A 9 -1.16 11.31 -19.34
CA VAL A 9 -2.34 10.42 -19.29
C VAL A 9 -3.27 10.68 -20.48
N ALA A 10 -3.52 11.94 -20.80
CA ALA A 10 -4.41 12.34 -21.90
C ALA A 10 -3.89 11.82 -23.26
N GLU A 11 -2.59 11.99 -23.51
CA GLU A 11 -1.90 11.48 -24.69
C GLU A 11 -2.05 9.95 -24.81
N ARG A 12 -1.78 9.22 -23.72
CA ARG A 12 -1.89 7.76 -23.71
C ARG A 12 -3.33 7.26 -23.87
N ALA A 13 -4.30 8.01 -23.36
CA ALA A 13 -5.72 7.68 -23.48
C ALA A 13 -6.35 8.14 -24.80
N GLY A 14 -5.63 8.89 -25.65
CA GLY A 14 -6.18 9.43 -26.89
C GLY A 14 -7.27 10.48 -26.69
N VAL A 15 -7.26 11.19 -25.55
CA VAL A 15 -8.26 12.21 -25.21
C VAL A 15 -7.60 13.58 -25.03
N ASN A 16 -8.39 14.65 -25.15
CA ASN A 16 -7.91 15.99 -24.84
C ASN A 16 -7.67 16.16 -23.32
N ALA A 17 -6.58 16.80 -22.91
CA ALA A 17 -6.27 17.07 -21.51
C ALA A 17 -7.40 17.80 -20.77
N THR A 18 -8.12 18.71 -21.44
CA THR A 18 -9.29 19.42 -20.87
C THR A 18 -10.40 18.45 -20.45
N THR A 19 -10.56 17.30 -21.11
CA THR A 19 -11.52 16.26 -20.70
C THR A 19 -11.15 15.67 -19.36
N ILE A 20 -9.85 15.46 -19.10
CA ILE A 20 -9.36 14.95 -17.82
C ILE A 20 -9.50 16.04 -16.73
N TYR A 21 -9.07 17.27 -17.01
CA TYR A 21 -9.22 18.38 -16.07
C TYR A 21 -10.69 18.64 -15.68
N ARG A 22 -11.65 18.56 -16.61
CA ARG A 22 -13.07 18.79 -16.30
C ARG A 22 -13.67 17.73 -15.37
N ARG A 23 -13.24 16.47 -15.48
CA ARG A 23 -13.79 15.37 -14.67
C ARG A 23 -13.12 15.25 -13.32
N TRP A 24 -11.80 15.42 -13.25
CA TRP A 24 -11.03 15.17 -12.04
C TRP A 24 -10.41 16.42 -11.41
N GLY A 25 -10.15 17.48 -12.18
CA GLY A 25 -9.52 18.70 -11.71
C GLY A 25 -8.01 18.57 -11.47
N THR A 26 -7.58 17.56 -10.70
CA THR A 26 -6.17 17.32 -10.32
C THR A 26 -5.72 15.91 -10.66
N LEU A 27 -4.39 15.72 -10.72
CA LEU A 27 -3.82 14.38 -10.91
C LEU A 27 -4.17 13.48 -9.71
N GLN A 28 -4.18 14.04 -8.50
CA GLN A 28 -4.47 13.36 -7.26
C GLN A 28 -5.91 12.84 -7.22
N ALA A 29 -6.88 13.63 -7.67
CA ALA A 29 -8.28 13.19 -7.78
C ALA A 29 -8.46 12.05 -8.80
N LEU A 30 -7.76 12.12 -9.93
CA LEU A 30 -7.72 11.03 -10.90
C LEU A 30 -7.12 9.76 -10.29
N LEU A 31 -5.99 9.89 -9.59
CA LEU A 31 -5.33 8.75 -8.95
C LEU A 31 -6.17 8.15 -7.83
N ALA A 32 -6.87 8.96 -7.05
CA ALA A 32 -7.80 8.50 -6.03
C ALA A 32 -8.96 7.67 -6.63
N GLU A 33 -9.54 8.10 -7.75
CA GLU A 33 -10.59 7.31 -8.44
C GLU A 33 -10.02 6.01 -9.02
N VAL A 34 -8.82 6.04 -9.61
CA VAL A 34 -8.11 4.83 -10.06
C VAL A 34 -7.81 3.89 -8.89
N ALA A 35 -7.40 4.42 -7.73
CA ALA A 35 -7.17 3.64 -6.52
C ALA A 35 -8.46 2.97 -6.05
N ALA A 36 -9.58 3.71 -6.02
CA ALA A 36 -10.88 3.19 -5.60
C ALA A 36 -11.36 2.06 -6.52
N LEU A 37 -11.21 2.21 -7.84
CA LEU A 37 -11.53 1.15 -8.80
C LEU A 37 -10.68 -0.11 -8.57
N ARG A 38 -9.39 0.05 -8.22
CA ARG A 38 -8.47 -1.06 -7.91
C ARG A 38 -8.74 -1.73 -6.56
N GLY A 39 -9.22 -0.98 -5.58
CA GLY A 39 -9.59 -1.48 -4.25
C GLY A 39 -10.88 -2.30 -4.21
N SER A 40 -11.59 -2.43 -5.34
CA SER A 40 -12.87 -3.16 -5.44
C SER A 40 -12.74 -4.68 -5.54
N ALA A 41 -11.51 -5.22 -5.65
CA ALA A 41 -11.32 -6.66 -5.55
C ALA A 41 -11.68 -7.09 -4.12
N ALA A 42 -12.66 -7.98 -3.98
CA ALA A 42 -13.07 -8.51 -2.69
C ALA A 42 -11.84 -8.94 -1.88
N PRO A 43 -11.78 -8.63 -0.57
CA PRO A 43 -10.68 -9.11 0.26
C PRO A 43 -10.56 -10.63 0.11
N PRO A 44 -9.34 -11.18 0.00
CA PRO A 44 -9.17 -12.62 -0.08
C PRO A 44 -9.87 -13.26 1.12
N SER A 45 -10.59 -14.35 0.88
CA SER A 45 -11.26 -15.10 1.94
C SER A 45 -10.24 -15.44 3.02
N SER A 46 -10.52 -15.04 4.27
CA SER A 46 -9.71 -15.39 5.44
C SER A 46 -9.46 -16.89 5.44
N SER A 47 -8.19 -17.29 5.43
CA SER A 47 -7.78 -18.70 5.49
C SER A 47 -8.07 -19.33 6.87
N GLY A 48 -8.30 -18.48 7.88
CA GLY A 48 -8.48 -18.90 9.27
C GLY A 48 -7.16 -18.97 10.05
N ASP A 49 -6.03 -18.64 9.44
CA ASP A 49 -4.72 -18.55 10.08
C ASP A 49 -4.12 -17.15 9.87
N LEU A 50 -3.87 -16.43 10.97
CA LEU A 50 -3.37 -15.05 10.93
C LEU A 50 -2.03 -14.94 10.19
N ARG A 51 -1.12 -15.91 10.37
CA ARG A 51 0.18 -15.87 9.69
C ARG A 51 0.00 -15.97 8.18
N THR A 52 -0.77 -16.96 7.72
CA THR A 52 -1.07 -17.18 6.30
C THR A 52 -1.75 -15.97 5.68
N ASP A 53 -2.71 -15.35 6.39
CA ASP A 53 -3.39 -14.16 5.91
C ASP A 53 -2.43 -12.95 5.80
N LEU A 54 -1.51 -12.77 6.75
CA LEU A 54 -0.49 -11.72 6.70
C LEU A 54 0.56 -11.95 5.60
N GLU A 55 0.95 -13.20 5.34
CA GLU A 55 1.84 -13.55 4.22
C GLU A 55 1.18 -13.22 2.87
N ALA A 56 -0.08 -13.61 2.70
CA ALA A 56 -0.85 -13.30 1.49
C ALA A 56 -0.98 -11.78 1.29
N TYR A 57 -1.24 -11.03 2.36
CA TYR A 57 -1.26 -9.56 2.33
C TYR A 57 0.09 -8.98 1.91
N ALA A 58 1.20 -9.44 2.50
CA ALA A 58 2.54 -8.93 2.22
C ALA A 58 2.96 -9.18 0.76
N ILE A 59 2.71 -10.39 0.26
CA ILE A 59 2.99 -10.76 -1.13
C ILE A 59 2.15 -9.93 -2.11
N ARG A 60 0.85 -9.77 -1.83
CA ARG A 60 -0.03 -8.93 -2.65
C ARG A 60 0.43 -7.47 -2.68
N THR A 61 0.80 -6.93 -1.52
CA THR A 61 1.34 -5.56 -1.41
C THR A 61 2.60 -5.39 -2.26
N LEU A 62 3.53 -6.35 -2.19
CA LEU A 62 4.73 -6.34 -3.02
C LEU A 62 4.41 -6.40 -4.51
N ALA A 63 3.49 -7.27 -4.93
CA ALA A 63 3.05 -7.37 -6.31
C ALA A 63 2.41 -6.07 -6.82
N ASP A 64 1.60 -5.41 -5.98
CA ASP A 64 0.96 -4.13 -6.30
C ASP A 64 1.98 -2.98 -6.45
N LEU A 65 3.05 -2.99 -5.65
CA LEU A 65 4.12 -2.00 -5.73
C LEU A 65 5.03 -2.24 -6.95
N THR A 66 5.40 -3.49 -7.21
CA THR A 66 6.39 -3.87 -8.23
C THR A 66 5.82 -4.01 -9.65
N ARG A 67 4.49 -4.07 -9.82
CA ARG A 67 3.88 -4.06 -11.15
C ARG A 67 4.25 -2.81 -11.96
N PRO A 68 4.16 -2.86 -13.30
CA PRO A 68 4.39 -1.69 -14.14
C PRO A 68 3.60 -0.45 -13.67
N GLY A 69 4.32 0.59 -13.26
CA GLY A 69 3.75 1.85 -12.77
C GLY A 69 3.22 1.85 -11.33
N GLY A 70 3.39 0.77 -10.55
CA GLY A 70 2.97 0.68 -9.14
C GLY A 70 3.68 1.72 -8.26
N ILE A 71 5.02 1.75 -8.28
CA ILE A 71 5.80 2.77 -7.57
C ILE A 71 5.45 4.18 -8.02
N ALA A 72 5.35 4.42 -9.34
CA ALA A 72 5.02 5.74 -9.88
C ALA A 72 3.63 6.23 -9.42
N PHE A 73 2.67 5.31 -9.29
CA PHE A 73 1.36 5.58 -8.73
C PHE A 73 1.45 5.97 -7.25
N PHE A 74 2.14 5.16 -6.44
CA PHE A 74 2.35 5.46 -5.02
C PHE A 74 3.04 6.82 -4.82
N LEU A 75 4.14 7.08 -5.52
CA LEU A 75 4.87 8.34 -5.44
C LEU A 75 4.00 9.54 -5.84
N ALA A 76 3.09 9.37 -6.81
CA ALA A 76 2.15 10.41 -7.20
C ALA A 76 1.02 10.63 -6.17
N GLU A 77 0.59 9.58 -5.46
CA GLU A 77 -0.37 9.70 -4.34
C GLU A 77 0.23 10.38 -3.10
N VAL A 78 1.51 10.14 -2.81
CA VAL A 78 2.23 10.80 -1.70
C VAL A 78 2.89 12.11 -2.13
N SER A 79 2.82 12.44 -3.43
CA SER A 79 3.37 13.68 -3.98
C SER A 79 2.60 14.87 -3.43
N PRO A 80 3.30 15.93 -3.07
CA PRO A 80 2.63 17.04 -2.43
C PRO A 80 1.93 18.03 -3.34
N ASP A 81 0.67 18.31 -3.02
CA ASP A 81 0.01 19.58 -3.33
C ASP A 81 -0.12 20.42 -2.05
N ILE A 82 0.22 21.71 -2.11
CA ILE A 82 0.61 22.50 -0.93
C ILE A 82 -0.50 22.72 0.11
N ASP A 83 -1.78 22.49 -0.19
CA ASP A 83 -2.89 22.66 0.79
C ASP A 83 -3.58 21.35 1.22
N GLU A 84 -3.45 20.25 0.47
CA GLU A 84 -4.18 18.98 0.72
C GLU A 84 -3.29 17.79 1.10
N ARG A 85 -1.96 17.99 1.23
CA ARG A 85 -0.97 16.93 1.58
C ARG A 85 -1.46 15.97 2.67
N ARG A 86 -2.05 16.49 3.75
CA ARG A 86 -2.44 15.66 4.91
C ARG A 86 -3.68 14.79 4.64
N SER A 87 -4.64 15.22 3.82
CA SER A 87 -5.81 14.40 3.50
C SER A 87 -5.43 13.29 2.51
N GLY A 88 -4.65 13.61 1.48
CA GLY A 88 -4.17 12.63 0.50
C GLY A 88 -3.33 11.50 1.12
N LEU A 89 -2.38 11.86 2.01
CA LEU A 89 -1.55 10.87 2.72
C LEU A 89 -2.36 9.97 3.66
N ARG A 90 -3.36 10.52 4.38
CA ARG A 90 -4.24 9.71 5.23
C ARG A 90 -5.07 8.73 4.43
N GLU A 91 -5.57 9.16 3.28
CA GLU A 91 -6.40 8.32 2.41
C GLU A 91 -5.56 7.22 1.73
N CYS A 92 -4.31 7.54 1.36
CA CYS A 92 -3.32 6.56 0.92
C CYS A 92 -3.02 5.52 2.01
N LEU A 93 -2.78 5.98 3.24
CA LEU A 93 -2.53 5.08 4.37
C LEU A 93 -3.74 4.18 4.64
N ARG A 94 -4.95 4.76 4.70
CA ARG A 94 -6.20 4.01 4.91
C ARG A 94 -6.38 2.91 3.85
N ARG A 95 -6.08 3.20 2.58
CA ARG A 95 -6.15 2.18 1.52
C ARG A 95 -5.07 1.11 1.67
N ALA A 96 -3.85 1.49 2.03
CA ALA A 96 -2.78 0.55 2.28
C ALA A 96 -3.15 -0.40 3.44
N THR A 97 -3.77 0.11 4.51
CA THR A 97 -4.10 -0.69 5.70
C THR A 97 -5.44 -1.41 5.66
N ALA A 98 -6.35 -1.08 4.73
CA ALA A 98 -7.71 -1.64 4.70
C ALA A 98 -7.73 -3.19 4.72
N GLY A 99 -6.78 -3.83 4.04
CA GLY A 99 -6.65 -5.29 4.07
C GLY A 99 -6.21 -5.84 5.43
N LEU A 100 -5.36 -5.10 6.16
CA LEU A 100 -4.91 -5.48 7.49
C LEU A 100 -6.03 -5.39 8.52
N ASP A 101 -6.85 -4.35 8.46
CA ASP A 101 -7.98 -4.19 9.40
C ASP A 101 -8.92 -5.39 9.33
N THR A 102 -9.26 -5.83 8.10
CA THR A 102 -10.09 -7.04 7.89
C THR A 102 -9.43 -8.30 8.44
N ILE A 103 -8.12 -8.50 8.22
CA ILE A 103 -7.38 -9.67 8.74
C ILE A 103 -7.37 -9.67 10.27
N LEU A 104 -7.12 -8.50 10.88
CA LEU A 104 -7.07 -8.33 12.32
C LEU A 104 -8.44 -8.55 12.97
N GLU A 105 -9.53 -8.04 12.37
CA GLU A 105 -10.90 -8.28 12.81
C GLU A 105 -11.24 -9.77 12.75
N ALA A 106 -10.97 -10.43 11.62
CA ALA A 106 -11.23 -11.87 11.47
C ALA A 106 -10.45 -12.73 12.48
N SER A 107 -9.23 -12.34 12.84
CA SER A 107 -8.44 -13.01 13.88
C SER A 107 -9.05 -12.82 15.27
N ARG A 108 -9.49 -11.60 15.60
CA ARG A 108 -10.18 -11.31 16.87
C ARG A 108 -11.50 -12.08 17.02
N ASP A 109 -12.27 -12.21 15.94
CA ASP A 109 -13.53 -12.96 15.94
C ASP A 109 -13.33 -14.46 16.23
N ARG A 110 -12.13 -14.99 15.97
CA ARG A 110 -11.72 -16.35 16.34
C ARG A 110 -11.18 -16.48 17.77
N GLY A 111 -11.11 -15.37 18.52
CA GLY A 111 -10.57 -15.34 19.89
C GLY A 111 -9.04 -15.29 19.96
N GLU A 112 -8.36 -15.01 18.84
CA GLU A 112 -6.91 -14.78 18.82
C GLU A 112 -6.58 -13.35 19.30
N THR A 113 -5.34 -13.15 19.76
CA THR A 113 -4.81 -11.82 20.12
C THR A 113 -3.78 -11.40 19.07
N PRO A 114 -4.19 -10.77 17.96
CA PRO A 114 -3.26 -10.39 16.92
C PRO A 114 -2.37 -9.22 17.36
N PRO A 115 -1.20 -9.02 16.72
CA PRO A 115 -0.37 -7.84 16.94
C PRO A 115 -1.13 -6.53 16.66
N PRO A 116 -0.78 -5.42 17.34
CA PRO A 116 -1.36 -4.12 17.04
C PRO A 116 -1.01 -3.66 15.62
N LEU A 117 -1.90 -2.87 15.00
CA LEU A 117 -1.75 -2.43 13.61
C LEU A 117 -0.43 -1.67 13.39
N GLU A 118 -0.02 -0.85 14.36
CA GLU A 118 1.23 -0.09 14.33
C GLU A 118 2.44 -1.02 14.15
N ARG A 119 2.42 -2.19 14.80
CA ARG A 119 3.50 -3.16 14.67
C ARG A 119 3.53 -3.80 13.28
N LEU A 120 2.37 -4.03 12.66
CA LEU A 120 2.30 -4.52 11.27
C LEU A 120 2.78 -3.45 10.28
N LEU A 121 2.44 -2.19 10.54
CA LEU A 121 2.93 -1.06 9.75
C LEU A 121 4.46 -0.99 9.78
N ASP A 122 5.06 -1.06 10.95
CA ASP A 122 6.51 -0.91 11.11
C ASP A 122 7.30 -2.13 10.61
N GLN A 123 6.78 -3.34 10.79
CA GLN A 123 7.51 -4.57 10.49
C GLN A 123 7.24 -5.15 9.11
N ILE A 124 6.07 -4.89 8.52
CA ILE A 124 5.69 -5.45 7.22
C ILE A 124 5.56 -4.34 6.18
N VAL A 125 4.72 -3.35 6.45
CA VAL A 125 4.35 -2.36 5.43
C VAL A 125 5.53 -1.43 5.12
N ALA A 126 6.09 -0.75 6.11
CA ALA A 126 7.16 0.22 5.91
C ALA A 126 8.39 -0.40 5.21
N PRO A 127 8.89 -1.59 5.58
CA PRO A 127 10.04 -2.19 4.90
C PRO A 127 9.76 -2.56 3.43
N LEU A 128 8.56 -3.06 3.11
CA LEU A 128 8.15 -3.34 1.72
C LEU A 128 8.14 -2.06 0.86
N TYR A 129 7.50 -1.01 1.37
CA TYR A 129 7.45 0.27 0.66
C TYR A 129 8.84 0.89 0.50
N PHE A 130 9.63 0.95 1.58
CA PHE A 130 10.98 1.50 1.55
C PHE A 130 11.85 0.78 0.53
N ARG A 131 11.96 -0.54 0.64
CA ARG A 131 12.84 -1.30 -0.24
C ARG A 131 12.41 -1.25 -1.70
N THR A 132 11.11 -1.26 -1.96
CA THR A 132 10.60 -1.15 -3.33
C THR A 132 10.87 0.23 -3.92
N VAL A 133 10.62 1.31 -3.17
CA VAL A 133 10.91 2.69 -3.61
C VAL A 133 12.39 2.89 -3.90
N PHE A 134 13.27 2.40 -3.03
CA PHE A 134 14.71 2.53 -3.20
C PHE A 134 15.33 1.43 -4.07
N SER A 135 14.52 0.55 -4.67
CA SER A 135 14.97 -0.57 -5.51
C SER A 135 16.08 -1.40 -4.82
N VAL A 136 15.93 -1.65 -3.52
CA VAL A 136 16.88 -2.45 -2.76
C VAL A 136 16.89 -3.88 -3.34
N PRO A 137 18.07 -4.48 -3.60
CA PRO A 137 18.17 -5.84 -4.12
C PRO A 137 17.39 -6.86 -3.27
N ASP A 138 17.03 -7.99 -3.88
CA ASP A 138 16.38 -9.12 -3.18
C ASP A 138 15.07 -8.74 -2.46
N THR A 139 14.33 -7.78 -3.02
CA THR A 139 12.98 -7.41 -2.54
C THR A 139 11.95 -8.22 -3.31
N ASP A 140 11.81 -9.48 -2.90
CA ASP A 140 10.96 -10.49 -3.52
C ASP A 140 9.96 -11.11 -2.52
N GLU A 141 9.20 -12.12 -2.95
CA GLU A 141 8.26 -12.81 -2.06
C GLU A 141 8.94 -13.52 -0.89
N THR A 142 10.20 -13.93 -1.04
CA THR A 142 10.98 -14.56 0.04
C THR A 142 11.21 -13.54 1.16
N TYR A 143 11.59 -12.31 0.79
CA TYR A 143 11.70 -11.21 1.72
C TYR A 143 10.36 -10.88 2.39
N ALA A 144 9.27 -10.82 1.61
CA ALA A 144 7.93 -10.55 2.17
C ALA A 144 7.50 -11.59 3.21
N ARG A 145 7.72 -12.88 2.95
CA ARG A 145 7.45 -13.97 3.91
C ARG A 145 8.36 -13.89 5.14
N ALA A 146 9.63 -13.51 4.96
CA ALA A 146 10.56 -13.37 6.07
C ALA A 146 10.12 -12.29 7.08
N LEU A 147 9.60 -11.15 6.61
CA LEU A 147 9.05 -10.11 7.50
C LEU A 147 7.90 -10.64 8.37
N VAL A 148 7.02 -11.46 7.78
CA VAL A 148 5.92 -12.07 8.53
C VAL A 148 6.45 -13.12 9.51
N ALA A 149 7.41 -13.95 9.10
CA ALA A 149 8.03 -14.92 10.01
C ALA A 149 8.67 -14.22 11.23
N ASP A 150 9.40 -13.13 11.00
CA ASP A 150 10.08 -12.34 12.04
C ASP A 150 9.12 -11.72 13.06
N LEU A 151 7.93 -11.31 12.60
CA LEU A 151 6.86 -10.80 13.45
C LEU A 151 6.47 -11.83 14.53
N PHE A 152 6.44 -13.12 14.17
CA PHE A 152 6.03 -14.21 15.07
C PHE A 152 7.19 -14.84 15.86
N SER A 153 8.44 -14.74 15.40
CA SER A 153 9.60 -15.24 16.15
C SER A 153 10.07 -14.29 17.26
N GLY A 154 9.52 -13.07 17.33
CA GLY A 154 9.90 -12.08 18.35
C GLY A 154 11.32 -11.54 18.17
N THR A 155 11.93 -11.75 17.00
CA THR A 155 13.29 -11.33 16.66
C THR A 155 13.41 -9.83 16.39
N TRP A 156 12.29 -9.11 16.29
CA TRP A 156 12.27 -7.65 16.20
C TRP A 156 12.69 -7.01 17.52
N LYS A 157 13.97 -6.65 17.63
CA LYS A 157 14.43 -5.73 18.67
C LYS A 157 13.70 -4.40 18.50
N SER A 158 12.92 -4.01 19.50
CA SER A 158 12.30 -2.69 19.61
C SER A 158 13.35 -1.60 19.40
N ALA A 159 13.41 -1.07 18.20
CA ALA A 159 14.17 0.14 17.89
C ALA A 159 13.26 1.38 17.98
N VAL A 160 12.36 1.44 18.97
CA VAL A 160 11.82 2.70 19.49
C VAL A 160 11.49 2.49 20.97
N THR A 161 12.50 2.61 21.83
CA THR A 161 12.29 3.02 23.21
C THR A 161 12.92 4.39 23.37
N SER A 162 12.10 5.35 23.82
CA SER A 162 12.45 6.69 24.32
C SER A 162 12.76 7.79 23.29
N HIS A 163 11.88 8.78 23.18
CA HIS A 163 11.92 10.00 24.02
C HIS A 163 10.56 10.70 24.04
#